data_AF-A0A520BA17-F1
#
_entry.id   AF-A0A520BA17-F1
#
_cell.length_a   1.000
_cell.length_b   1.000
_cell.length_c   1.000
_cell.angle_alpha   90.00
_cell.angle_beta   90.00
_cell.angle_gamma   90.00
#
_symmetry.space_group_name_H-M   'P 1'
#
loop_
_entity.id
_entity.type
_entity.pdbx_description
1 polymer ?
#
loop_
_entity_poly.entity_id
_entity_poly.type
_entity_poly.pdbx_seq_one_letter_code
_entity_poly.pdbx_strand_id
1 'polypeptide(L)'
;MTNVFLLGRPDAGDAAMGKAWGIWYSKDSISGHRDELAIYSSYKDTSMRIKDVKQIRITSNRFKTQDGFTTGRSEADTKLKFPAMERISAYLNEQNDTVTVYDAKGDGIGFEFLKGKSISLTIHPMNQAVNETYLTLHPEWKLIE
;
A
#
# COMPACT_ATOMS: atom_id res chain seq x y z
N MET A 1 -1.26 -8.37 -18.92
CA MET A 1 -0.42 -9.12 -17.97
C MET A 1 0.60 -8.18 -17.38
N THR A 2 0.48 -7.83 -16.10
CA THR A 2 1.50 -7.04 -15.42
C THR A 2 2.65 -7.96 -15.05
N ASN A 3 3.80 -7.81 -15.69
CA ASN A 3 4.95 -8.69 -15.49
C ASN A 3 5.83 -8.16 -14.35
N VAL A 4 5.59 -8.68 -13.14
CA VAL A 4 6.33 -8.29 -11.93
C VAL A 4 7.80 -8.75 -11.98
N PHE A 5 8.15 -9.74 -12.82
CA PHE A 5 9.53 -10.22 -12.96
C PHE A 5 10.50 -9.16 -13.50
N LEU A 6 9.98 -8.11 -14.15
CA LEU A 6 10.79 -6.97 -14.61
C LEU A 6 11.42 -6.18 -13.45
N LEU A 7 10.88 -6.31 -12.23
CA LEU A 7 11.44 -5.70 -11.02
C LEU A 7 12.63 -6.48 -10.44
N GLY A 8 12.90 -7.68 -10.97
CA GLY A 8 13.87 -8.61 -10.41
C GLY A 8 13.33 -9.37 -9.19
N ARG A 9 14.23 -10.02 -8.46
CA ARG A 9 13.89 -10.78 -7.25
C ARG A 9 13.52 -9.82 -6.10
N PRO A 10 12.40 -10.03 -5.39
CA PRO A 10 12.09 -9.25 -4.21
C PRO A 10 13.09 -9.53 -3.07
N ASP A 11 13.31 -8.53 -2.22
CA ASP A 11 14.15 -8.62 -1.02
C ASP A 11 13.45 -9.41 0.10
N ALA A 12 12.13 -9.27 0.20
CA ALA A 12 11.30 -10.00 1.15
C ALA A 12 9.93 -10.35 0.52
N GLY A 13 9.20 -11.26 1.14
CA GLY A 13 7.88 -11.65 0.69
C GLY A 13 7.57 -13.12 0.95
N ASP A 14 6.35 -13.50 0.61
CA ASP A 14 5.85 -14.87 0.73
C ASP A 14 4.96 -15.20 -0.46
N ALA A 15 4.92 -16.48 -0.83
CA ALA A 15 4.05 -16.97 -1.87
C ALA A 15 3.45 -18.31 -1.47
N ALA A 16 2.15 -18.30 -1.19
CA ALA A 16 1.41 -19.47 -0.76
C ALA A 16 0.03 -19.51 -1.41
N MET A 17 -0.46 -20.72 -1.71
CA MET A 17 -1.84 -20.98 -2.15
C MET A 17 -2.34 -20.08 -3.29
N GLY A 18 -1.50 -19.83 -4.31
CA GLY A 18 -1.87 -19.00 -5.47
C GLY A 18 -1.84 -17.49 -5.23
N LYS A 19 -1.42 -17.06 -4.04
CA LYS A 19 -1.11 -15.67 -3.69
C LYS A 19 0.40 -15.48 -3.70
N ALA A 20 0.85 -14.29 -4.06
CA ALA A 20 2.25 -13.91 -3.98
C ALA A 20 2.36 -12.45 -3.53
N TRP A 21 3.24 -12.23 -2.57
CA TRP A 21 3.60 -10.95 -2.03
C TRP A 21 5.09 -10.74 -2.23
N GLY A 22 5.48 -9.65 -2.89
CA GLY A 22 6.88 -9.29 -3.09
C GLY A 22 7.15 -7.89 -2.57
N ILE A 23 8.27 -7.71 -1.89
CA ILE A 23 8.73 -6.44 -1.33
C ILE A 23 10.13 -6.13 -1.87
N TRP A 24 10.31 -4.92 -2.39
CA TRP A 24 11.58 -4.38 -2.84
C TRP A 24 11.91 -3.14 -2.03
N TYR A 25 13.13 -3.08 -1.51
CA TYR A 25 13.64 -1.94 -0.76
C TYR A 25 14.58 -1.11 -1.61
N SER A 26 14.47 0.21 -1.49
CA SER A 26 15.47 1.11 -2.05
C SER A 26 16.85 0.86 -1.42
N LYS A 27 17.90 1.00 -2.23
CA LYS A 27 19.29 0.87 -1.78
C LYS A 27 19.80 2.12 -1.04
N ASP A 28 19.15 3.27 -1.24
CA ASP A 28 19.67 4.60 -0.89
C ASP A 28 18.90 5.29 0.26
N SER A 29 18.50 4.58 1.32
CA SER A 29 17.88 5.26 2.46
C SER A 29 18.92 5.74 3.47
N ILE A 30 19.26 7.02 3.37
CA ILE A 30 20.19 7.75 4.25
C ILE A 30 19.64 7.90 5.69
N SER A 31 18.36 7.56 5.94
CA SER A 31 17.63 7.88 7.18
C SER A 31 17.15 6.67 7.99
N GLY A 32 17.70 5.48 7.77
CA GLY A 32 17.34 4.27 8.54
C GLY A 32 15.97 3.66 8.22
N HIS A 33 15.17 4.29 7.36
CA HIS A 33 13.92 3.72 6.82
C HIS A 33 14.03 3.58 5.30
N ARG A 34 14.09 2.35 4.80
CA ARG A 34 14.16 2.06 3.36
C ARG A 34 12.81 2.32 2.72
N ASP A 35 12.77 3.14 1.66
CA ASP A 35 11.59 3.20 0.80
C ASP A 35 11.26 1.81 0.28
N GLU A 36 9.97 1.51 0.20
CA GLU A 36 9.41 0.20 -0.10
C GLU A 36 8.51 0.30 -1.33
N LEU A 37 8.64 -0.70 -2.21
CA LEU A 37 7.63 -1.08 -3.18
C LEU A 37 7.15 -2.48 -2.81
N ALA A 38 5.86 -2.63 -2.50
CA ALA A 38 5.27 -3.92 -2.22
C ALA A 38 4.14 -4.22 -3.21
N ILE A 39 4.11 -5.44 -3.74
CA ILE A 39 3.12 -5.87 -4.73
C ILE A 39 2.47 -7.15 -4.25
N TYR A 40 1.14 -7.09 -4.14
CA TYR A 40 0.29 -8.25 -3.93
C TYR A 40 -0.29 -8.73 -5.25
N SER A 41 -0.22 -10.04 -5.47
CA SER A 41 -0.91 -10.67 -6.59
C SER A 41 -1.60 -11.96 -6.17
N SER A 42 -2.71 -12.25 -6.83
CA SER A 42 -3.43 -13.51 -6.71
C SER A 42 -4.05 -13.88 -8.06
N TYR A 43 -4.59 -15.09 -8.17
CA TYR A 43 -5.36 -15.44 -9.36
C TYR A 43 -6.56 -14.51 -9.53
N LYS A 44 -6.82 -14.14 -10.78
CA LYS A 44 -7.96 -13.30 -11.17
C LYS A 44 -9.28 -13.91 -10.71
N ASP A 45 -9.39 -15.23 -10.86
CA ASP A 45 -10.56 -16.04 -10.59
C ASP A 45 -10.14 -17.47 -10.21
N THR A 46 -11.14 -18.34 -10.00
CA THR A 46 -10.94 -19.74 -9.63
C THR A 46 -10.38 -20.62 -10.74
N SER A 47 -10.26 -20.13 -11.98
CA SER A 47 -9.65 -20.89 -13.08
C SER A 47 -8.14 -21.07 -12.90
N MET A 48 -7.51 -20.25 -12.05
CA MET A 48 -6.08 -20.24 -11.78
C MET A 48 -5.20 -20.03 -13.03
N ARG A 49 -5.74 -19.43 -14.08
CA ARG A 49 -5.02 -19.22 -15.36
C ARG A 49 -4.26 -17.90 -15.42
N ILE A 50 -4.80 -16.85 -14.81
CA ILE A 50 -4.29 -15.49 -14.92
C ILE A 50 -4.03 -14.95 -13.52
N LYS A 51 -2.83 -14.43 -13.28
CA LYS A 51 -2.53 -13.65 -12.08
C LYS A 51 -2.82 -12.17 -12.32
N ASP A 52 -3.47 -11.56 -11.33
CA ASP A 52 -3.72 -10.13 -11.27
C ASP A 52 -2.95 -9.52 -10.11
N VAL A 53 -2.44 -8.31 -10.33
CA VAL A 53 -1.98 -7.45 -9.24
C VAL A 53 -3.22 -6.92 -8.53
N LYS A 54 -3.32 -7.18 -7.24
CA LYS A 54 -4.43 -6.76 -6.40
C LYS A 54 -4.09 -5.52 -5.59
N GLN A 55 -2.81 -5.34 -5.26
CA GLN A 55 -2.34 -4.15 -4.56
C GLN A 55 -0.92 -3.79 -4.98
N ILE A 56 -0.65 -2.49 -5.04
CA ILE A 56 0.70 -1.92 -5.12
C ILE A 56 0.82 -0.88 -4.01
N ARG A 57 1.66 -1.14 -3.01
CA ARG A 57 1.97 -0.17 -1.96
C ARG A 57 3.35 0.44 -2.19
N ILE A 58 3.43 1.75 -2.04
CA ILE A 58 4.66 2.54 -2.15
C ILE A 58 4.81 3.42 -0.91
N THR A 59 6.05 3.63 -0.47
CA THR A 59 6.37 4.63 0.56
C THR A 59 7.22 5.78 0.01
N SER A 60 7.91 5.57 -1.13
CA SER A 60 8.73 6.60 -1.78
C SER A 60 7.89 7.70 -2.43
N ASN A 61 8.35 8.94 -2.29
CA ASN A 61 7.74 10.10 -2.95
C ASN A 61 8.14 10.27 -4.44
N ARG A 62 8.96 9.35 -4.96
CA ARG A 62 9.40 9.35 -6.36
C ARG A 62 8.31 8.84 -7.30
N PHE A 63 7.41 7.99 -6.80
CA PHE A 63 6.26 7.50 -7.55
C PHE A 63 5.10 8.47 -7.40
N LYS A 64 4.48 8.81 -8.54
CA LYS A 64 3.39 9.77 -8.60
C LYS A 64 2.25 9.22 -9.44
N THR A 65 1.02 9.55 -9.05
CA THR A 65 -0.14 9.41 -9.93
C THR A 65 0.03 10.29 -11.17
N GLN A 66 -0.80 10.07 -12.19
CA GLN A 66 -0.77 10.85 -13.43
C GLN A 66 -0.85 12.37 -13.21
N ASP A 67 -1.55 12.79 -12.16
CA ASP A 67 -1.73 14.20 -11.78
C ASP A 67 -0.76 14.66 -10.66
N GLY A 68 0.30 13.90 -10.40
CA GLY A 68 1.39 14.30 -9.51
C GLY A 68 1.13 14.09 -8.01
N PHE A 69 0.12 13.32 -7.63
CA PHE A 69 -0.12 12.94 -6.23
C PHE A 69 0.89 11.89 -5.75
N THR A 70 1.35 12.01 -4.50
CA THR A 70 2.42 11.20 -3.89
C THR A 70 2.35 11.24 -2.36
N THR A 71 3.13 10.40 -1.67
CA THR A 71 3.32 10.42 -0.21
C THR A 71 3.83 11.76 0.34
N GLY A 72 3.78 11.95 1.66
CA GLY A 72 4.24 13.15 2.37
C GLY A 72 3.23 14.31 2.43
N ARG A 73 2.06 14.14 1.80
CA ARG A 73 0.95 15.12 1.88
C ARG A 73 0.20 15.02 3.20
N SER A 74 -0.49 16.08 3.59
CA SER A 74 -1.30 16.06 4.81
C SER A 74 -2.62 15.29 4.59
N GLU A 75 -3.22 14.81 5.68
CA GLU A 75 -4.56 14.20 5.62
C GLU A 75 -5.59 15.18 5.06
N ALA A 76 -5.54 16.45 5.46
CA ALA A 76 -6.44 17.50 4.97
C ALA A 76 -6.30 17.73 3.46
N ASP A 77 -5.07 17.88 2.94
CA ASP A 77 -4.82 18.04 1.50
C ASP A 77 -5.28 16.81 0.71
N THR A 78 -5.10 15.62 1.29
CA THR A 78 -5.53 14.36 0.68
C THR A 78 -7.05 14.29 0.63
N LYS A 79 -7.76 14.67 1.70
CA LYS A 79 -9.22 14.73 1.75
C LYS A 79 -9.81 15.72 0.74
N LEU A 80 -9.13 16.84 0.47
CA LEU A 80 -9.56 17.79 -0.56
C LEU A 80 -9.52 17.17 -1.96
N LYS A 81 -8.53 16.32 -2.23
CA LYS A 81 -8.40 15.62 -3.52
C LYS A 81 -9.30 14.39 -3.62
N PHE A 82 -9.41 13.64 -2.53
CA PHE A 82 -10.18 12.41 -2.42
C PHE A 82 -11.28 12.59 -1.36
N PRO A 83 -12.34 13.37 -1.66
CA PRO A 83 -13.37 13.71 -0.69
C PRO A 83 -14.13 12.49 -0.16
N ALA A 84 -14.19 11.41 -0.95
CA ALA A 84 -14.81 10.15 -0.58
C ALA A 84 -13.92 9.23 0.28
N MET A 85 -12.68 9.62 0.64
CA MET A 85 -11.83 8.76 1.46
C MET A 85 -12.39 8.58 2.88
N GLU A 86 -12.39 7.37 3.40
CA GLU A 86 -12.89 7.04 4.73
C GLU A 86 -11.82 6.37 5.57
N ARG A 87 -11.81 6.64 6.89
CA ARG A 87 -10.89 5.96 7.81
C ARG A 87 -11.38 4.54 8.00
N ILE A 88 -10.57 3.55 7.65
CA ILE A 88 -10.93 2.13 7.72
C ILE A 88 -10.27 1.40 8.89
N SER A 89 -9.16 1.92 9.41
CA SER A 89 -8.47 1.36 10.58
C SER A 89 -7.49 2.36 11.18
N ALA A 90 -7.04 2.06 12.40
CA ALA A 90 -5.93 2.73 13.06
C ALA A 90 -5.05 1.68 13.75
N TYR A 91 -3.75 1.91 13.80
CA TYR A 91 -2.79 1.01 14.42
C TYR A 91 -1.78 1.77 15.29
N LEU A 92 -1.23 1.13 16.31
CA LEU A 92 0.00 1.56 16.97
C LEU A 92 1.18 0.92 16.25
N ASN A 93 2.15 1.74 15.85
CA ASN A 93 3.43 1.25 15.35
C ASN A 93 4.37 0.81 16.49
N GLU A 94 5.57 0.35 16.16
CA GLU A 94 6.57 -0.10 17.15
C GLU A 94 6.97 0.98 18.15
N GLN A 95 6.85 2.26 17.77
CA GLN A 95 7.14 3.42 18.62
C GLN A 95 5.91 3.89 19.42
N ASN A 96 4.79 3.15 19.39
CA ASN A 96 3.49 3.53 19.95
C ASN A 96 2.89 4.83 19.37
N ASP A 97 3.33 5.24 18.17
CA ASP A 97 2.65 6.29 17.43
C ASP A 97 1.45 5.71 16.68
N THR A 98 0.36 6.49 16.60
CA THR A 98 -0.83 6.10 15.82
C THR A 98 -0.61 6.30 14.33
N VAL A 99 -0.82 5.24 13.56
CA VAL A 99 -0.97 5.25 12.11
C VAL A 99 -2.44 5.10 11.76
N THR A 100 -3.00 6.03 11.01
CA THR A 100 -4.38 5.95 10.51
C THR A 100 -4.39 5.50 9.05
N VAL A 101 -5.32 4.62 8.70
CA VAL A 101 -5.48 4.10 7.34
C VAL A 101 -6.79 4.59 6.76
N TYR A 102 -6.71 5.15 5.56
CA TYR A 102 -7.85 5.64 4.80
C TYR A 102 -7.95 4.93 3.46
N ASP A 103 -9.17 4.77 2.95
CA ASP A 103 -9.44 4.21 1.63
C ASP A 103 -10.38 5.14 0.85
N ALA A 104 -9.96 5.56 -0.34
CA ALA A 104 -10.83 6.16 -1.35
C ALA A 104 -11.24 5.07 -2.35
N LYS A 105 -12.16 4.20 -1.91
CA LYS A 105 -12.55 2.98 -2.62
C LYS A 105 -12.97 3.21 -4.08
N GLY A 106 -13.71 4.29 -4.35
CA GLY A 106 -14.14 4.66 -5.70
C GLY A 106 -12.97 5.02 -6.63
N ASP A 107 -11.90 5.58 -6.05
CA ASP A 107 -10.69 6.00 -6.76
C ASP A 107 -9.64 4.88 -6.86
N GLY A 108 -9.78 3.80 -6.08
CA GLY A 108 -8.85 2.67 -6.06
C GLY A 108 -7.51 3.02 -5.40
N ILE A 109 -7.53 3.89 -4.39
CA ILE A 109 -6.33 4.34 -3.68
C ILE A 109 -6.57 4.47 -2.18
N GLY A 110 -5.67 3.87 -1.39
CA GLY A 110 -5.59 3.99 0.05
C GLY A 110 -4.35 4.73 0.53
N PHE A 111 -4.38 5.17 1.78
CA PHE A 111 -3.38 6.04 2.40
C PHE A 111 -3.10 5.61 3.84
N GLU A 112 -1.84 5.62 4.25
CA GLU A 112 -1.46 5.58 5.67
C GLU A 112 -0.93 6.94 6.09
N PHE A 113 -1.35 7.45 7.24
CA PHE A 113 -0.87 8.69 7.83
C PHE A 113 -0.24 8.45 9.19
N LEU A 114 0.94 9.06 9.40
CA LEU A 114 1.62 9.13 10.67
C LEU A 114 1.87 10.61 10.99
N LYS A 115 1.46 11.05 12.18
CA LYS A 115 1.62 12.46 12.62
C LYS A 115 1.09 13.47 11.57
N GLY A 116 -0.04 13.14 10.95
CA GLY A 116 -0.73 13.96 9.96
C GLY A 116 -0.10 13.99 8.57
N LYS A 117 0.94 13.18 8.30
CA LYS A 117 1.61 13.09 7.00
C LYS A 117 1.49 11.69 6.41
N SER A 118 1.19 11.62 5.12
CA SER A 118 1.09 10.34 4.40
C SER A 118 2.46 9.67 4.35
N ILE A 119 2.54 8.43 4.81
CA ILE A 119 3.74 7.59 4.81
C ILE A 119 3.68 6.49 3.74
N SER A 120 2.47 6.17 3.25
CA SER A 120 2.28 5.23 2.15
C SER A 120 1.12 5.63 1.24
N LEU A 121 1.16 5.15 0.00
CA LEU A 121 0.02 5.04 -0.89
C LEU A 121 -0.16 3.58 -1.31
N THR A 122 -1.41 3.12 -1.36
CA THR A 122 -1.75 1.77 -1.84
C THR A 122 -2.72 1.87 -3.01
N ILE A 123 -2.31 1.43 -4.19
CA ILE A 123 -3.17 1.32 -5.38
C ILE A 123 -3.83 -0.05 -5.41
N HIS A 124 -5.14 -0.10 -5.60
CA HIS A 124 -5.92 -1.33 -5.70
C HIS A 124 -7.03 -1.17 -6.76
N PRO A 125 -7.69 -2.26 -7.20
CA PRO A 125 -8.82 -2.15 -8.12
C PRO A 125 -9.91 -1.21 -7.59
N MET A 126 -10.39 -0.32 -8.46
CA MET A 126 -11.50 0.57 -8.16
C MET A 126 -12.73 -0.22 -7.69
N ASN A 127 -13.47 0.37 -6.75
CA ASN A 127 -14.68 -0.20 -6.14
C ASN A 127 -14.46 -1.50 -5.36
N GLN A 128 -13.21 -1.90 -5.10
CA GLN A 128 -12.87 -2.97 -4.16
C GLN A 128 -12.23 -2.34 -2.94
N ALA A 129 -12.66 -2.75 -1.75
CA ALA A 129 -12.13 -2.17 -0.54
C ALA A 129 -10.68 -2.61 -0.36
N VAL A 130 -9.80 -1.69 0.05
CA VAL A 130 -8.40 -2.01 0.26
C VAL A 130 -8.27 -3.11 1.31
N ASN A 131 -9.10 -3.12 2.36
CA ASN A 131 -9.10 -4.11 3.45
C ASN A 131 -9.47 -5.55 3.06
N GLU A 132 -10.19 -5.77 1.95
CA GLU A 132 -10.43 -7.12 1.41
C GLU A 132 -9.12 -7.77 0.90
N THR A 133 -8.10 -6.94 0.71
CA THR A 133 -6.78 -7.34 0.22
C THR A 133 -5.64 -6.84 1.09
N TYR A 134 -5.90 -6.01 2.11
CA TYR A 134 -4.91 -5.33 2.93
C TYR A 134 -4.24 -6.34 3.85
N LEU A 135 -3.12 -6.86 3.35
CA LEU A 135 -2.09 -7.42 4.21
C LEU A 135 -1.37 -6.24 4.83
N THR A 136 -1.58 -6.02 6.12
CA THR A 136 -0.75 -5.08 6.87
C THR A 136 0.70 -5.55 6.74
N LEU A 137 1.51 -4.81 6.00
CA LEU A 137 2.95 -5.06 5.82
C LEU A 137 3.74 -5.03 7.12
N HIS A 138 3.08 -4.53 8.16
CA HIS A 138 3.58 -4.35 9.49
C HIS A 138 2.85 -5.29 10.45
N PRO A 139 3.17 -6.61 10.45
CA PRO A 139 2.59 -7.56 11.41
C PRO A 139 2.84 -7.19 12.88
N GLU A 140 3.84 -6.35 13.13
CA GLU A 140 4.18 -5.79 14.42
C GLU A 140 3.23 -4.66 14.88
N TRP A 141 2.46 -4.06 13.97
CA TRP A 141 1.52 -3.00 14.31
C TRP A 141 0.27 -3.57 14.99
N LYS A 142 -0.16 -2.91 16.06
CA LYS A 142 -1.33 -3.34 16.85
C LYS A 142 -2.56 -2.55 16.45
N LEU A 143 -3.62 -3.24 16.04
CA LEU A 143 -4.90 -2.60 15.72
C LEU A 143 -5.43 -1.84 16.95
N ILE A 144 -5.95 -0.64 16.72
CA ILE A 144 -6.66 0.19 17.70
C ILE A 144 -8.13 0.25 17.26
N GLU A 145 -9.05 -0.06 18.17
CA GLU A 145 -10.49 0.08 17.97
C GLU A 145 -10.96 1.55 17.93
#